data_AF-A0A2U2PL52-F1
#
_entry.id   AF-A0A2U2PL52-F1
#
_cell.length_a   1.000
_cell.length_b   1.000
_cell.length_c   1.000
_cell.angle_alpha   90.00
_cell.angle_beta   90.00
_cell.angle_gamma   90.00
#
_symmetry.space_group_name_H-M   'P 1'
#
loop_
_entity.id
_entity.type
_entity.pdbx_description
1 polymer ?
#
loop_
_entity_poly.entity_id
_entity_poly.type
_entity_poly.pdbx_seq_one_letter_code
_entity_poly.pdbx_strand_id
1 'polypeptide(L)'
;MRIVAELPRPDCKITIFSLNMKYLVKFEKGVFEQTYKISELEITGGVNGVFKVLDEAFISEVVKRFDDMKADFSAAWQRNEV
;
A
#
# COMPACT_ATOMS: atom_id res chain seq x y z
N MET A 1 -1.30 15.75 5.56
CA MET A 1 -1.70 14.53 4.85
C MET A 1 -3.17 14.31 5.10
N ARG A 2 -4.01 14.24 4.07
CA ARG A 2 -5.47 14.05 4.20
C ARG A 2 -5.86 12.71 3.59
N ILE A 3 -6.69 11.94 4.29
CA ILE A 3 -7.31 10.72 3.73
C ILE A 3 -8.33 11.17 2.67
N VAL A 4 -8.20 10.63 1.46
CA VAL A 4 -9.12 10.90 0.34
C VAL A 4 -9.97 9.69 -0.02
N ALA A 5 -9.54 8.47 0.32
CA ALA A 5 -10.33 7.25 0.22
C ALA A 5 -9.78 6.15 1.12
N GLU A 6 -10.65 5.21 1.51
CA GLU A 6 -10.28 3.95 2.16
C GLU A 6 -11.02 2.81 1.45
N LEU A 7 -10.30 1.73 1.15
CA LEU A 7 -10.89 0.51 0.60
C LEU A 7 -10.66 -0.62 1.62
N PRO A 8 -11.67 -0.98 2.43
CA PRO A 8 -11.56 -2.09 3.34
C PRO A 8 -11.58 -3.40 2.57
N ARG A 9 -10.56 -4.25 2.78
CA ARG A 9 -10.50 -5.61 2.25
C ARG A 9 -10.10 -6.59 3.36
N PRO A 10 -10.46 -7.88 3.24
CA PRO A 10 -10.12 -8.89 4.25
C PRO A 10 -8.63 -9.24 4.30
N ASP A 11 -7.89 -9.00 3.20
CA ASP A 11 -6.49 -9.38 3.01
C ASP A 11 -5.49 -8.28 3.43
N CYS A 12 -5.84 -7.01 3.23
CA CYS A 12 -5.10 -5.84 3.70
C CYS A 12 -5.98 -4.57 3.74
N LYS A 13 -5.63 -3.59 4.56
CA LYS A 13 -6.26 -2.26 4.53
C LYS A 13 -5.59 -1.41 3.46
N ILE A 14 -6.38 -0.75 2.61
CA ILE A 14 -5.87 0.20 1.61
C ILE A 14 -6.39 1.60 1.96
N THR A 15 -5.47 2.56 2.11
CA THR A 15 -5.77 3.97 2.35
C THR A 15 -5.10 4.84 1.30
N ILE A 16 -5.85 5.74 0.67
CA ILE A 16 -5.32 6.74 -0.24
C ILE A 16 -5.25 8.07 0.49
N PHE A 17 -4.08 8.67 0.53
CA PHE A 17 -3.87 10.02 1.05
C PHE A 17 -3.54 10.98 -0.08
N SER A 18 -3.95 12.24 0.06
CA SER A 18 -3.35 13.35 -0.69
C SER A 18 -2.39 14.11 0.22
N LEU A 19 -1.17 14.35 -0.29
CA LEU A 19 -0.12 15.09 0.37
C LEU A 19 0.81 15.72 -0.67
N ASN A 20 0.91 17.06 -0.68
CA ASN A 20 1.86 17.81 -1.50
C ASN A 20 1.84 17.42 -2.99
N MET A 21 0.65 17.49 -3.62
CA MET A 21 0.44 17.14 -5.04
C MET A 21 0.76 15.68 -5.38
N LYS A 22 0.70 14.79 -4.39
CA LYS A 22 0.85 13.35 -4.58
C LYS A 22 -0.30 12.60 -3.94
N TYR A 23 -0.73 11.54 -4.63
CA TYR A 23 -1.49 10.47 -4.00
C TYR A 23 -0.51 9.46 -3.38
N LEU A 24 -0.71 9.16 -2.10
CA LEU A 24 -0.02 8.08 -1.41
C LEU A 24 -1.00 6.93 -1.26
N VAL A 25 -0.76 5.84 -1.97
CA VAL A 25 -1.52 4.60 -1.80
C VAL A 25 -0.78 3.75 -0.79
N LYS A 26 -1.38 3.59 0.38
CA LYS A 26 -0.81 2.84 1.50
C LYS A 26 -1.60 1.57 1.74
N PHE A 27 -0.88 0.45 1.74
CA PHE A 27 -1.38 -0.87 2.08
C PHE A 27 -0.86 -1.25 3.45
N GLU A 28 -1.72 -1.83 4.30
CA GLU A 28 -1.38 -2.23 5.67
C GLU A 28 -1.86 -3.66 5.95
N LYS A 29 -0.97 -4.52 6.48
CA LYS A 29 -1.29 -5.87 6.95
C LYS A 29 -0.50 -6.16 8.23
N GLY A 30 -1.18 -6.10 9.38
CA GLY A 30 -0.53 -6.26 10.70
C GLY A 30 0.46 -5.12 10.97
N VAL A 31 1.73 -5.47 11.17
CA VAL A 31 2.83 -4.51 11.44
C VAL A 31 3.51 -3.99 10.17
N PHE A 32 3.10 -4.48 9.00
CA PHE A 32 3.74 -4.17 7.73
C PHE A 32 2.94 -3.14 6.94
N GLU A 33 3.67 -2.24 6.27
CA GLU A 33 3.15 -1.20 5.39
C GLU A 33 3.90 -1.23 4.05
N GLN A 34 3.16 -1.05 2.95
CA GLN A 34 3.71 -0.75 1.62
C GLN A 34 3.06 0.54 1.10
N THR A 35 3.86 1.55 0.75
CA THR A 35 3.35 2.87 0.32
C THR A 35 3.89 3.26 -1.06
N TYR A 36 2.98 3.49 -2.01
CA TYR A 36 3.27 3.95 -3.37
C TYR A 36 2.93 5.43 -3.51
N LYS A 37 3.84 6.21 -4.10
CA LYS A 37 3.67 7.64 -4.32
C LYS A 37 3.45 7.91 -5.80
N ILE A 38 2.31 8.52 -6.13
CA ILE A 38 1.91 8.84 -7.50
C ILE A 38 1.75 10.35 -7.59
N SER A 39 2.35 10.99 -8.61
CA SER A 39 2.11 12.41 -8.85
C SER A 39 0.66 12.64 -9.25
N GLU A 40 0.01 13.67 -8.71
CA GLU A 40 -1.33 14.05 -9.15
C GLU A 40 -1.34 14.46 -10.64
N LEU A 41 -0.20 14.89 -11.18
CA LEU A 41 -0.03 15.23 -12.60
C LEU A 41 0.01 14.01 -13.53
N GLU A 42 0.40 12.84 -13.01
CA GLU A 42 0.50 11.58 -13.78
C GLU A 42 -0.84 10.83 -13.81
N ILE A 43 -1.83 11.30 -13.06
CA ILE A 43 -3.12 10.66 -12.91
C ILE A 43 -4.22 11.52 -13.53
N THR A 44 -4.93 10.93 -14.50
CA THR A 44 -6.13 11.55 -15.08
C THR A 44 -7.35 11.28 -14.21
N GLY A 45 -8.14 12.31 -13.91
CA GLY A 45 -9.39 12.16 -13.17
C GLY A 45 -9.26 12.12 -11.64
N GLY A 46 -8.12 12.59 -11.10
CA GLY A 46 -7.88 12.68 -9.66
C GLY A 46 -7.89 11.32 -8.97
N VAL A 47 -8.46 11.23 -7.76
CA VAL A 47 -8.50 9.98 -6.97
C VAL A 47 -9.13 8.80 -7.74
N ASN A 48 -10.05 9.06 -8.68
CA ASN A 48 -10.65 8.01 -9.50
C ASN A 48 -9.65 7.35 -10.47
N GLY A 49 -8.62 8.09 -10.91
CA GLY A 49 -7.51 7.53 -11.67
C GLY A 49 -6.68 6.56 -10.83
N VAL A 50 -6.54 6.82 -9.52
CA VAL A 50 -5.84 5.92 -8.59
C VAL A 50 -6.57 4.58 -8.50
N PHE A 51 -7.90 4.57 -8.41
CA PHE A 51 -8.67 3.32 -8.35
C PHE A 51 -8.47 2.42 -9.58
N LYS A 52 -8.16 2.99 -10.76
CA LYS A 52 -7.84 2.19 -11.95
C LYS A 52 -6.50 1.47 -11.86
N VAL A 53 -5.55 2.04 -11.13
CA VAL A 53 -4.23 1.42 -10.86
C VAL A 53 -4.37 0.31 -9.82
N LEU A 54 -5.34 0.43 -8.91
CA LEU A 54 -5.64 -0.56 -7.87
C LEU A 54 -6.51 -1.70 -8.40
N ASP A 55 -6.05 -2.35 -9.48
CA ASP A 55 -6.67 -3.56 -9.98
C ASP A 55 -6.34 -4.78 -9.10
N GLU A 56 -7.10 -5.87 -9.27
CA GLU A 56 -6.93 -7.09 -8.48
C GLU A 56 -5.57 -7.75 -8.71
N ALA A 57 -4.97 -7.62 -9.90
CA ALA A 57 -3.67 -8.21 -10.19
C ALA A 57 -2.58 -7.51 -9.37
N PHE A 58 -2.57 -6.18 -9.36
CA PHE A 58 -1.66 -5.39 -8.56
C PHE A 58 -1.87 -5.62 -7.06
N ILE A 59 -3.12 -5.57 -6.58
CA ILE A 59 -3.43 -5.81 -5.17
C ILE A 59 -2.97 -7.21 -4.73
N SER A 60 -3.22 -8.24 -5.54
CA SER A 60 -2.75 -9.60 -5.26
C SER A 60 -1.22 -9.66 -5.09
N GLU A 61 -0.46 -9.00 -5.96
CA GLU A 61 1.00 -8.96 -5.83
C GLU A 61 1.45 -8.19 -4.58
N VAL A 62 0.80 -7.07 -4.24
CA VAL A 62 1.07 -6.35 -2.99
C VAL A 62 0.81 -7.24 -1.76
N VAL A 63 -0.28 -8.00 -1.77
CA VAL A 63 -0.63 -8.93 -0.69
C VAL A 63 0.43 -10.02 -0.54
N LYS A 64 0.92 -10.61 -1.65
CA LYS A 64 2.01 -11.59 -1.63
C LYS A 64 3.29 -11.00 -1.04
N ARG A 65 3.64 -9.75 -1.39
CA ARG A 65 4.83 -9.09 -0.83
C ARG A 65 4.79 -8.95 0.69
N PHE A 66 3.61 -8.88 1.31
CA PHE A 66 3.55 -8.88 2.78
C PHE A 66 4.01 -10.21 3.39
N ASP A 67 3.83 -11.32 2.69
CA ASP A 67 4.29 -12.62 3.16
C ASP A 67 5.82 -12.70 3.07
N ASP A 68 6.41 -12.14 2.01
CA ASP A 68 7.87 -11.98 1.89
C ASP A 68 8.43 -11.05 2.98
N MET A 69 7.81 -9.88 3.19
CA MET A 69 8.19 -8.94 4.26
C MET A 69 8.18 -9.62 5.63
N LYS A 70 7.17 -10.45 5.90
CA LYS A 70 7.07 -11.22 7.13
C LYS A 70 8.19 -12.25 7.25
N ALA A 71 8.48 -12.98 6.19
CA ALA A 71 9.55 -13.98 6.18
C ALA A 71 10.92 -13.32 6.43
N ASP A 72 11.21 -12.24 5.72
CA ASP A 72 12.46 -11.49 5.85
C ASP A 72 12.64 -10.90 7.24
N PHE A 73 11.58 -10.29 7.79
CA PHE A 73 11.60 -9.72 9.13
C PHE A 73 11.77 -10.80 10.19
N SER A 74 11.03 -11.91 10.10
CA SER A 74 11.16 -13.04 11.03
C SER A 74 12.56 -13.63 10.99
N ALA A 75 13.15 -13.80 9.80
CA ALA A 75 14.50 -14.32 9.66
C ALA A 75 15.55 -13.36 10.25
N ALA A 76 15.39 -12.05 10.04
CA ALA A 76 16.26 -11.04 10.65
C ALA A 76 16.16 -11.07 12.18
N TRP A 77 14.96 -11.19 12.71
CA TRP A 77 14.70 -11.28 14.15
C TRP A 77 15.39 -12.50 14.77
N GLN A 78 15.19 -13.68 14.17
CA GLN A 78 15.80 -14.94 14.61
C GLN A 78 17.33 -14.90 14.59
N ARG A 79 17.95 -14.28 13.57
CA ARG A 79 19.41 -14.17 13.47
C ARG A 79 20.05 -13.33 14.58
N ASN A 80 19.30 -12.43 15.21
CA ASN A 80 19.82 -11.48 16.18
C ASN A 80 19.32 -11.73 17.62
N GLU A 81 18.59 -12.83 17.85
CA GLU A 81 18.06 -13.22 19.18
C GLU A 81 17.30 -12.10 19.92
N VAL A 82 16.63 -11.22 19.19
CA VAL A 82 15.72 -10.20 19.75
C VAL A 82 14.35 -10.83 20.02
#